data_AF-A0A914KS50-F1
#
_entry.id   AF-A0A914KS50-F1
#
_cell.length_a   1.000
_cell.length_b   1.000
_cell.length_c   1.000
_cell.angle_alpha   90.00
_cell.angle_beta   90.00
_cell.angle_gamma   90.00
#
_symmetry.space_group_name_H-M   'P 1'
#
loop_
_entity.id
_entity.type
_entity.pdbx_description
1 polymer ?
#
loop_
_entity_poly.entity_id
_entity_poly.type
_entity_poly.pdbx_seq_one_letter_code
_entity_poly.pdbx_strand_id
1 'polypeptide(L)' 'MNESTRNRFDALSTTALRRYKKFFKLPNRSGAISKQQLLDGINEHFSNIVADPKEVMTNFMFTINHKLNCLDSSSEENR' A
#
# COMPACT_ATOMS: atom_id res chain seq x y z
N MET A 1 20.88 14.55 -8.26
CA MET A 1 19.86 14.40 -7.20
C MET A 1 20.36 13.31 -6.27
N ASN A 2 20.45 13.57 -4.96
CA ASN A 2 21.06 12.64 -4.02
C ASN A 2 20.09 11.47 -3.72
N GLU A 3 20.59 10.24 -3.74
CA GLU A 3 19.84 9.01 -3.40
C GLU A 3 19.14 9.10 -2.03
N SER A 4 19.74 9.86 -1.10
CA SER A 4 19.31 10.00 0.29
C SER A 4 17.99 10.74 0.52
N THR A 5 17.42 11.40 -0.49
CA THR A 5 16.12 12.11 -0.37
C THR A 5 14.95 11.38 -1.03
N ARG A 6 15.19 10.21 -1.64
CA ARG A 6 14.13 9.49 -2.36
C ARG A 6 13.19 8.83 -1.37
N ASN A 7 11.89 9.08 -1.50
CA ASN A 7 10.90 8.45 -0.65
C ASN A 7 10.80 6.96 -1.02
N ARG A 8 10.76 6.07 -0.03
CA ARG A 8 10.65 4.61 -0.22
C ARG A 8 9.46 4.22 -1.10
N PHE A 9 8.42 5.05 -1.14
CA PHE A 9 7.18 4.79 -1.85
C PHE A 9 6.98 5.69 -3.09
N ASP A 10 7.99 6.43 -3.54
CA ASP A 10 7.88 7.37 -4.67
C ASP A 10 7.42 6.70 -5.97
N ALA A 11 7.80 5.45 -6.18
CA ALA A 11 7.43 4.67 -7.36
C ALA A 11 5.94 4.26 -7.38
N LEU A 12 5.21 4.37 -6.26
CA LEU A 12 3.81 3.98 -6.20
C LEU A 12 2.89 5.05 -6.82
N SER A 13 1.82 4.58 -7.46
CA SER A 13 0.76 5.45 -7.96
C SER A 13 -0.03 6.08 -6.81
N THR A 14 -0.62 7.25 -7.05
CA THR A 14 -1.49 7.91 -6.07
C THR A 14 -2.67 7.04 -5.65
N THR A 15 -3.20 6.22 -6.57
CA THR A 15 -4.24 5.22 -6.28
C THR A 15 -3.76 4.16 -5.29
N ALA A 16 -2.56 3.59 -5.48
CA ALA A 16 -2.00 2.61 -4.55
C ALA A 16 -1.78 3.20 -3.16
N LEU A 17 -1.25 4.44 -3.09
CA LEU A 17 -1.08 5.16 -1.82
C LEU A 17 -2.43 5.39 -1.12
N ARG A 18 -3.49 5.76 -1.86
CA ARG A 18 -4.86 5.89 -1.30
C ARG A 18 -5.43 4.55 -0.83
N ARG A 19 -5.17 3.43 -1.53
CA ARG A 19 -5.59 2.09 -1.09
C ARG A 19 -4.94 1.71 0.23
N TYR A 20 -3.63 1.93 0.37
CA TYR A 20 -2.91 1.71 1.64
C TYR A 20 -3.53 2.52 2.77
N LYS A 21 -3.75 3.82 2.53
CA LYS A 21 -4.40 4.71 3.50
C LYS A 21 -5.76 4.19 3.96
N LYS A 22 -6.61 3.77 3.01
CA LYS A 22 -7.95 3.26 3.28
C LYS A 22 -7.91 1.95 4.07
N PHE A 23 -7.02 1.03 3.70
CA PHE A 23 -6.91 -0.29 4.32
C PHE A 23 -6.52 -0.19 5.81
N PHE A 24 -5.47 0.59 6.11
CA PHE A 24 -4.99 0.79 7.49
C PHE A 24 -5.74 1.89 8.24
N LYS A 25 -6.76 2.50 7.63
CA LYS A 25 -7.58 3.57 8.22
C LYS A 25 -6.73 4.68 8.85
N LEU A 26 -5.64 5.08 8.17
CA LEU A 26 -4.71 6.08 8.72
C LEU A 26 -5.45 7.38 9.07
N PRO A 27 -5.20 7.96 10.26
CA PRO A 27 -5.87 9.18 10.69
C PRO A 27 -5.58 10.33 9.72
N ASN A 28 -6.64 11.07 9.38
CA ASN A 28 -6.52 12.27 8.58
C ASN A 28 -5.92 13.39 9.43
N ARG A 29 -4.62 13.70 9.33
CA ARG A 29 -4.14 15.01 9.82
C ARG A 29 -4.73 16.16 9.02
N SER A 30 -5.05 15.92 7.74
CA SER A 30 -5.94 16.70 6.88
C SER A 30 -6.30 15.77 5.72
N GLY A 31 -7.37 15.98 4.97
CA GLY A 31 -7.78 15.09 3.87
C GLY A 31 -6.73 15.01 2.74
N ALA A 32 -5.64 14.24 2.94
CA ALA A 32 -4.44 14.28 2.11
C ALA A 32 -4.75 14.32 0.61
N ILE A 33 -4.60 15.50 0.02
CA ILE A 33 -4.96 15.80 -1.37
C ILE A 33 -3.74 15.48 -2.25
N SER A 34 -2.53 15.77 -1.74
CA SER A 34 -1.29 15.66 -2.48
C SER A 34 -0.58 14.31 -2.28
N LYS A 35 0.24 13.93 -3.26
CA LYS A 35 1.08 12.73 -3.20
C LYS A 35 2.06 12.80 -2.02
N GLN A 36 2.64 13.97 -1.75
CA GLN A 36 3.59 14.15 -0.65
C GLN A 36 2.97 13.85 0.72
N GLN A 37 1.77 14.38 0.99
CA GLN A 37 1.08 14.11 2.26
C GLN A 37 0.73 12.63 2.46
N LEU A 38 0.42 11.93 1.36
CA LEU A 38 0.22 10.48 1.42
C LEU A 38 1.53 9.76 1.73
N LEU A 39 2.63 10.14 1.08
CA LEU A 39 3.94 9.53 1.32
C LEU A 39 4.39 9.72 2.78
N ASP A 40 4.27 10.93 3.33
CA ASP A 40 4.71 11.22 4.69
C ASP A 40 3.95 10.38 5.72
N GLY A 41 2.61 10.35 5.65
CA GLY A 41 1.79 9.55 6.56
C GLY A 41 2.00 8.04 6.40
N ILE A 42 2.26 7.56 5.18
CA ILE A 42 2.55 6.15 4.93
C ILE A 42 3.92 5.77 5.49
N ASN A 43 4.95 6.60 5.34
CA ASN A 43 6.27 6.32 5.92
C ASN A 43 6.24 6.28 7.44
N GLU A 44 5.54 7.23 8.06
CA GLU A 44 5.35 7.27 9.52
C GLU A 44 4.68 5.99 10.00
N HIS A 45 3.56 5.59 9.40
CA HIS A 45 2.85 4.38 9.80
C HIS A 45 3.67 3.11 9.52
N PHE A 46 4.23 2.97 8.32
CA PHE A 46 4.97 1.77 7.92
C PHE A 46 6.17 1.50 8.83
N SER A 47 6.84 2.55 9.30
CA SER A 47 7.97 2.43 10.24
C SER A 47 7.56 1.89 11.61
N ASN A 48 6.27 2.00 11.97
CA ASN A 48 5.72 1.53 13.24
C ASN A 48 5.00 0.17 13.12
N ILE A 49 4.95 -0.43 11.92
CA ILE A 49 4.34 -1.74 11.75
C ILE A 49 5.26 -2.80 12.36
N VAL A 50 4.71 -3.52 13.33
CA VAL A 50 5.30 -4.78 13.80
C VAL A 50 4.69 -5.91 12.98
N ALA A 51 5.54 -6.75 12.40
CA ALA A 51 5.10 -7.91 11.64
C ALA A 51 5.98 -9.12 11.99
N ASP A 52 5.35 -10.27 12.21
CA ASP A 52 6.08 -11.53 12.38
C ASP A 52 6.65 -11.99 11.03
N PRO A 53 7.99 -12.16 10.90
CA PRO A 53 8.60 -12.62 9.66
C PRO A 53 8.01 -13.93 9.13
N LYS A 54 7.61 -14.85 10.01
CA LYS A 54 7.03 -16.15 9.60
C LYS A 54 5.66 -15.96 8.95
N GLU A 55 4.81 -15.16 9.59
CA GLU A 55 3.49 -14.83 9.05
C GLU A 55 3.60 -14.09 7.71
N VAL A 56 4.48 -13.09 7.64
CA VAL A 56 4.71 -12.31 6.41
C VAL A 56 5.13 -13.22 5.26
N MET A 57 6.11 -14.10 5.47
CA MET A 57 6.58 -15.01 4.43
C MET A 57 5.48 -15.99 3.99
N THR A 58 4.72 -16.52 4.94
CA THR A 58 3.63 -17.46 4.67
C THR A 58 2.53 -16.80 3.84
N ASN A 59 2.08 -15.62 4.27
CA ASN A 59 1.06 -14.84 3.55
C ASN A 59 1.54 -14.41 2.17
N PHE A 60 2.82 -14.04 2.02
CA PHE A 60 3.41 -13.66 0.75
C PHE A 60 3.41 -14.83 -0.25
N MET A 61 3.93 -15.99 0.17
CA MET A 61 3.94 -17.20 -0.66
C MET A 61 2.52 -17.64 -1.03
N PHE A 62 1.59 -17.61 -0.07
CA PHE A 62 0.19 -17.93 -0.32
C PHE A 62 -0.42 -16.99 -1.37
N THR A 63 -0.24 -15.69 -1.21
CA THR A 63 -0.76 -14.65 -2.13
C THR A 63 -0.24 -14.85 -3.55
N ILE A 64 1.05 -15.16 -3.71
CA ILE A 64 1.66 -15.42 -5.02
C ILE A 64 1.10 -16.69 -5.64
N ASN A 65 1.11 -17.79 -4.89
CA ASN A 65 0.69 -19.10 -5.39
C ASN A 65 -0.79 -19.12 -5.80
N HIS A 66 -1.62 -18.31 -5.15
CA HIS A 66 -3.05 -18.19 -5.43
C HIS A 66 -3.42 -16.96 -6.27
N LYS A 67 -2.44 -16.19 -6.77
CA LYS A 67 -2.64 -15.01 -7.62
C LYS A 67 -3.68 -14.00 -7.09
N LEU A 68 -3.72 -13.78 -5.79
CA LEU A 68 -4.78 -12.98 -5.15
C LEU A 68 -4.76 -11.49 -5.52
N ASN A 69 -3.70 -11.01 -6.19
CA ASN A 69 -3.59 -9.64 -6.68
C ASN A 69 -4.02 -9.48 -8.15
N CYS A 70 -4.56 -10.54 -8.77
CA CYS A 70 -5.29 -10.40 -10.03
C CYS A 70 -6.58 -9.62 -9.74
N LEU A 71 -6.65 -8.38 -10.25
CA LEU A 71 -7.93 -7.72 -10.43
C LEU A 71 -8.73 -8.63 -11.35
N ASP A 72 -9.68 -9.37 -10.80
CA ASP A 72 -10.62 -10.12 -11.61
C ASP A 72 -11.39 -9.07 -12.42
N SER A 73 -11.03 -8.90 -13.69
CA SER A 73 -11.78 -8.07 -14.63
C SER A 73 -12.97 -8.86 -15.19
N SER A 74 -13.51 -9.80 -14.42
CA SER A 74 -14.84 -10.34 -14.61
C SER A 74 -15.83 -9.47 -13.84
N SER A 75 -16.06 -8.27 -14.37
CA SER A 75 -17.44 -7.84 -14.49
C SER A 75 -18.18 -8.88 -15.35
N GLU A 76 -18.72 -9.92 -14.74
CA GLU A 76 -19.93 -10.57 -15.24
C GLU A 76 -21.05 -9.57 -14.87
N GLU A 77 -21.51 -8.63 -15.70
CA GLU A 77 -22.12 -8.76 -17.02
C GLU A 77 -22.85 -10.09 -17.25
N ASN A 78 -24.08 -10.12 -16.72
CA ASN A 78 -25.26 -10.76 -17.31
C ASN A 78 -25.40 -12.30 -17.14
N ARG A 79 -26.06 -12.73 -16.06
CA ARG A 79 -27.17 -13.72 -16.05
C ARG A 79 -27.84 -13.86 -14.69
#